data_AF-A0A972IBB6-F1
#
_entry.id   AF-A0A972IBB6-F1
#
_cell.length_a   1.000
_cell.length_b   1.000
_cell.length_c   1.000
_cell.angle_alpha   90.00
_cell.angle_beta   90.00
_cell.angle_gamma   90.00
#
_symmetry.space_group_name_H-M   'P 1'
#
loop_
_entity.id
_entity.type
_entity.pdbx_description
1 polymer ?
#
loop_
_entity_poly.entity_id
_entity_poly.type
_entity_poly.pdbx_seq_one_letter_code
_entity_poly.pdbx_strand_id
1 'polypeptide(L)'
;MTSLDIVKRAESLVEFYRTGVRSQLEEHGLREAVESLDRSEAILRAALKRDTTLSIGFLGESQVGKSTIINALVGVSALPSGGVGPLTAQATRVSYRDQHGFSVKYHGRNRLNEIRLALESDLKRKKKIGVFRASCG
;
A
#
# COMPACT_ATOMS: atom_id res chain seq x y z
N MET A 1 9.06 9.66 26.77
CA MET A 1 7.75 9.52 26.08
C MET A 1 8.02 9.04 24.68
N THR A 2 7.77 7.77 24.42
CA THR A 2 8.06 7.14 23.11
C THR A 2 6.95 7.49 22.11
N SER A 3 7.28 7.54 20.81
CA SER A 3 6.33 7.85 19.72
C SER A 3 5.04 6.99 19.79
N LEU A 4 5.17 5.74 20.23
CA LEU A 4 4.06 4.81 20.41
C LEU A 4 3.04 5.23 21.50
N ASP A 5 3.49 5.94 22.54
CA ASP A 5 2.61 6.40 23.64
C ASP A 5 1.73 7.57 23.19
N ILE A 6 2.24 8.40 22.28
CA ILE A 6 1.53 9.57 21.75
C ILE A 6 0.41 9.11 20.82
N VAL A 7 0.68 8.13 19.96
CA VAL A 7 -0.31 7.55 19.05
C VAL A 7 -1.46 6.91 19.84
N LYS A 8 -1.15 6.05 20.82
CA LYS A 8 -2.17 5.42 21.66
C LYS A 8 -3.03 6.44 22.41
N ARG A 9 -2.42 7.48 22.98
CA ARG A 9 -3.16 8.57 23.65
C ARG A 9 -4.08 9.33 22.68
N ALA A 10 -3.60 9.61 21.47
CA ALA A 10 -4.40 10.28 20.45
C ALA A 10 -5.59 9.41 20.00
N GLU A 11 -5.41 8.10 19.86
CA GLU A 11 -6.50 7.16 19.59
C GLU A 11 -7.54 7.14 20.71
N SER A 12 -7.10 7.00 21.97
CA SER A 12 -8.00 7.03 23.13
C SER A 12 -8.77 8.36 23.25
N LEU A 13 -8.13 9.49 22.91
CA LEU A 13 -8.78 10.80 22.94
C LEU A 13 -9.88 10.94 21.88
N VAL A 14 -9.63 10.45 20.66
CA VAL A 14 -10.63 10.43 19.58
C VAL A 14 -11.80 9.55 19.94
N GLU A 15 -11.53 8.39 20.55
CA GLU A 15 -12.57 7.48 21.00
C GLU A 15 -13.41 8.09 22.12
N PHE A 16 -12.77 8.65 23.15
CA PHE A 16 -13.43 9.35 24.26
C PHE A 16 -14.32 10.50 23.78
N TYR A 17 -13.83 11.32 22.83
CA TYR A 17 -14.63 12.41 22.27
C TYR A 17 -15.88 11.87 21.56
N ARG A 18 -15.74 10.82 20.74
CA ARG A 18 -16.85 10.25 19.97
C ARG A 18 -17.91 9.56 20.83
N THR A 19 -17.49 8.81 21.85
CA THR A 19 -18.40 7.94 22.61
C THR A 19 -19.06 8.64 23.78
N GLY A 20 -18.42 9.65 24.37
CA GLY A 20 -18.93 10.31 25.57
C GLY A 20 -19.15 11.81 25.43
N VAL A 21 -18.17 12.54 24.90
CA VAL A 21 -18.16 14.01 24.99
C VAL A 21 -19.07 14.66 23.95
N ARG A 22 -19.08 14.14 22.72
CA ARG A 22 -19.80 14.75 21.61
C ARG A 22 -21.31 14.85 21.87
N SER A 23 -21.95 13.77 22.33
CA SER A 23 -23.39 13.77 22.62
C SER A 23 -23.75 14.72 23.76
N GLN A 24 -22.94 14.79 24.81
CA GLN A 24 -23.16 15.71 25.93
C GLN A 24 -23.06 17.18 25.50
N LEU A 25 -22.11 17.52 24.63
CA LEU A 25 -21.97 18.87 24.10
C LEU A 25 -23.15 19.27 23.20
N GLU A 26 -23.68 18.32 22.43
CA GLU A 26 -24.89 18.51 21.62
C GLU A 26 -26.13 18.72 22.51
N GLU A 27 -26.29 17.91 23.57
CA GLU A 27 -27.39 18.02 24.54
C GLU A 27 -27.38 19.37 25.27
N HIS A 28 -26.20 19.91 25.59
CA HIS A 28 -26.05 21.22 26.22
C HIS A 28 -26.10 22.41 25.24
N GLY A 29 -26.37 22.16 23.95
CA GLY A 29 -26.54 23.22 22.94
C GLY A 29 -25.25 23.92 22.53
N LEU A 30 -24.08 23.36 22.85
CA LEU A 30 -22.75 23.92 22.58
C LEU A 30 -22.29 23.65 21.15
N ARG A 31 -23.10 24.03 20.16
CA ARG A 31 -22.90 23.70 18.74
C ARG A 31 -21.54 24.17 18.20
N GLU A 32 -21.10 25.37 18.58
CA GLU A 32 -19.81 25.91 18.14
C GLU A 32 -18.62 25.09 18.67
N ALA A 33 -18.72 24.59 19.90
CA ALA A 33 -17.71 23.72 20.48
C ALA A 33 -17.67 22.35 19.78
N VAL A 34 -18.84 21.79 19.44
CA VAL A 34 -18.94 20.53 18.68
C VAL A 34 -18.30 20.69 17.31
N GLU A 35 -18.60 21.76 16.57
CA GLU A 35 -18.00 21.99 15.25
C GLU A 35 -16.47 22.12 15.31
N SER A 36 -15.95 22.84 16.31
CA SER A 36 -14.51 23.01 16.51
C SER A 36 -13.82 21.68 16.84
N LEU A 37 -14.43 20.87 17.71
CA LEU A 37 -13.90 19.58 18.12
C LEU A 37 -14.03 18.52 17.01
N ASP A 38 -15.10 18.54 16.20
CA ASP A 38 -15.26 17.69 15.02
C ASP A 38 -14.16 17.98 13.97
N ARG A 39 -13.81 19.26 13.75
CA ARG A 39 -12.66 19.61 12.88
C ARG A 39 -11.34 19.08 13.44
N SER A 40 -11.13 19.25 14.74
CA SER A 40 -9.91 18.80 15.41
C SER A 40 -9.78 17.28 15.37
N GLU A 41 -10.89 16.56 15.55
CA GLU A 41 -10.98 15.10 15.43
C GLU A 41 -10.64 14.62 14.02
N ALA A 42 -11.17 15.30 12.99
CA ALA A 42 -10.88 14.98 11.59
C ALA A 42 -9.39 15.15 11.26
N ILE A 43 -8.76 16.23 11.73
CA ILE A 43 -7.33 16.48 11.57
C ILE A 43 -6.51 15.40 12.27
N LEU A 44 -6.84 15.09 13.53
CA LEU A 44 -6.13 14.08 14.31
C LEU A 44 -6.22 12.70 13.66
N ARG A 45 -7.41 12.32 13.16
CA ARG A 45 -7.60 11.07 12.40
C ARG A 45 -6.79 11.03 11.11
N ALA A 46 -6.72 12.13 10.38
CA ALA A 46 -5.92 12.22 9.17
C ALA A 46 -4.43 12.04 9.49
N ALA A 47 -3.96 12.62 10.61
CA ALA A 47 -2.59 12.44 11.08
C ALA A 47 -2.31 11.00 11.53
N LEU A 48 -3.21 10.37 12.27
CA LEU A 48 -3.10 8.97 12.71
C LEU A 48 -3.10 7.98 11.54
N LYS A 49 -3.78 8.30 10.44
CA LYS A 49 -3.79 7.48 9.22
C LYS A 49 -2.54 7.60 8.36
N ARG A 50 -1.65 8.58 8.62
CA ARG A 50 -0.43 8.71 7.84
C ARG A 50 0.48 7.53 8.18
N ASP A 51 0.74 6.72 7.17
CA ASP A 51 1.68 5.63 7.24
C ASP A 51 3.07 6.23 7.50
N THR A 52 3.58 6.08 8.72
CA THR A 52 4.92 6.57 9.10
C THR A 52 6.02 5.63 8.60
N THR A 53 5.69 4.63 7.78
CA THR A 53 6.68 3.70 7.23
C THR A 53 7.54 4.39 6.18
N LEU A 54 8.85 4.33 6.39
CA LEU A 54 9.82 4.76 5.41
C LEU A 54 9.86 3.75 4.27
N SER A 55 9.43 4.16 3.08
CA SER A 55 9.53 3.34 1.88
C SER A 55 10.90 3.52 1.23
N ILE A 56 11.69 2.45 1.17
CA ILE A 56 13.00 2.42 0.50
C ILE A 56 12.88 1.56 -0.76
N GLY A 57 13.26 2.11 -1.92
CA GLY A 57 13.24 1.39 -3.19
C GLY A 57 14.64 0.96 -3.62
N PHE A 58 14.82 -0.35 -3.89
CA PHE A 58 16.06 -0.89 -4.46
C PHE A 58 15.86 -1.15 -5.96
N LEU A 59 16.49 -0.33 -6.81
CA LEU A 59 16.46 -0.47 -8.26
C LEU A 59 17.82 -0.94 -8.79
N GLY A 60 17.84 -1.70 -9.88
CA GLY A 60 19.07 -2.13 -10.55
C GLY A 60 18.82 -3.28 -11.52
N GLU A 61 19.87 -3.73 -12.21
CA GLU A 61 19.82 -4.90 -13.10
C GLU A 61 19.51 -6.20 -12.35
N SER A 62 18.92 -7.18 -13.05
CA SER A 62 18.71 -8.51 -12.46
C SER A 62 20.05 -9.15 -12.08
N GLN A 63 20.07 -10.00 -11.05
CA GLN A 63 21.24 -10.82 -10.67
C GLN A 63 22.41 -10.10 -9.96
N VAL A 64 22.27 -8.81 -9.59
CA VAL A 64 23.30 -8.03 -8.86
C VAL A 64 23.22 -8.22 -7.31
N GLY A 65 22.31 -9.06 -6.81
CA GLY A 65 22.24 -9.34 -5.36
C GLY A 65 21.38 -8.38 -4.53
N LYS A 66 20.43 -7.66 -5.13
CA LYS A 66 19.49 -6.78 -4.40
C LYS A 66 18.73 -7.51 -3.28
N SER A 67 18.26 -8.73 -3.55
CA SER A 67 17.61 -9.57 -2.54
C SER A 67 18.56 -9.98 -1.41
N THR A 68 19.84 -10.16 -1.70
CA THR A 68 20.88 -10.46 -0.70
C THR A 68 21.11 -9.28 0.24
N ILE A 69 21.17 -8.05 -0.30
CA ILE A 69 21.29 -6.82 0.50
C ILE A 69 20.05 -6.62 1.38
N ILE A 70 18.85 -6.83 0.83
CA ILE A 70 17.61 -6.72 1.60
C ILE A 70 17.60 -7.76 2.73
N ASN A 71 17.96 -9.03 2.45
CA ASN A 71 18.03 -10.07 3.48
C ASN A 71 19.07 -9.74 4.57
N ALA A 72 20.22 -9.16 4.19
CA ALA A 72 21.23 -8.72 5.15
C ALA A 72 20.73 -7.56 6.02
N LEU A 73 20.00 -6.59 5.45
CA LEU A 73 19.46 -5.44 6.17
C LEU A 73 18.29 -5.81 7.10
N VAL A 74 17.46 -6.76 6.67
CA VAL A 74 16.33 -7.28 7.46
C VAL A 74 16.81 -8.32 8.48
N GLY A 75 18.01 -8.88 8.32
CA GLY A 75 18.61 -9.88 9.24
C GLY A 75 18.03 -11.29 9.09
N VAL A 76 17.13 -11.51 8.13
CA VAL A 76 16.51 -12.80 7.83
C VAL A 76 16.41 -13.03 6.32
N SER A 77 16.39 -14.31 5.90
CA SER A 77 16.20 -14.68 4.50
C SER A 77 14.73 -14.56 4.09
N ALA A 78 14.24 -13.32 3.97
CA ALA A 78 12.84 -13.01 3.65
C ALA A 78 12.53 -13.09 2.14
N LEU A 79 13.54 -12.88 1.29
CA LEU A 79 13.42 -12.93 -0.16
C LEU A 79 14.27 -14.08 -0.74
N PRO A 80 13.84 -14.71 -1.84
CA PRO A 80 14.66 -15.71 -2.52
C PRO A 80 15.97 -15.07 -3.02
N SER A 81 17.09 -15.58 -2.54
CA SER A 81 18.44 -15.16 -2.93
C SER A 81 18.83 -15.78 -4.27
N GLY A 82 18.37 -15.15 -5.36
CA GLY A 82 18.81 -15.44 -6.71
C GLY A 82 17.92 -16.41 -7.50
N GLY A 83 17.88 -16.22 -8.82
CA GLY A 83 17.40 -17.24 -9.76
C GLY A 83 15.98 -17.12 -10.30
N VAL A 84 15.29 -15.98 -10.14
CA VAL A 84 14.13 -15.70 -11.01
C VAL A 84 14.67 -14.89 -12.18
N GLY A 85 14.78 -15.51 -13.36
CA GLY A 85 15.43 -15.00 -14.57
C GLY A 85 15.08 -13.55 -15.01
N PRO A 86 15.69 -13.05 -16.11
CA PRO A 86 15.65 -11.64 -16.51
C PRO A 86 14.25 -11.04 -16.75
N LEU A 87 13.22 -11.88 -16.84
CA LEU A 87 11.81 -11.51 -17.05
C LEU A 87 10.92 -11.62 -15.80
N THR A 88 11.50 -11.92 -14.63
CA THR A 88 10.74 -12.28 -13.41
C THR A 88 11.08 -11.42 -12.19
N ALA A 89 11.49 -10.18 -12.40
CA ALA A 89 11.50 -9.17 -11.34
C ALA A 89 10.04 -8.74 -11.03
N GLN A 90 9.27 -9.61 -10.39
CA GLN A 90 8.00 -9.18 -9.79
C GLN A 90 8.32 -8.14 -8.71
N ALA A 91 7.57 -7.03 -8.68
CA ALA A 91 7.74 -6.01 -7.67
C ALA A 91 7.36 -6.58 -6.29
N THR A 92 8.36 -7.04 -5.53
CA THR A 92 8.17 -7.58 -4.19
C THR A 92 8.32 -6.47 -3.17
N ARG A 93 7.28 -6.28 -2.34
CA ARG A 93 7.30 -5.38 -1.19
C ARG A 93 7.43 -6.21 0.08
N VAL A 94 8.41 -5.87 0.92
CA VAL A 94 8.57 -6.43 2.26
C VAL A 94 8.16 -5.34 3.26
N SER A 95 7.30 -5.70 4.21
CA SER A 95 6.85 -4.81 5.29
C SER A 95 6.69 -5.61 6.58
N TYR A 96 6.90 -4.97 7.72
CA TYR A 96 6.66 -5.60 9.03
C TYR A 96 5.17 -5.93 9.23
N ARG A 97 4.89 -7.09 9.84
CA ARG A 97 3.59 -7.51 10.36
C ARG A 97 3.82 -8.42 11.57
N ASP A 98 2.89 -8.43 12.52
CA ASP A 98 2.97 -9.28 13.72
C ASP A 98 2.83 -10.78 13.42
N GLN A 99 2.25 -11.11 12.26
CA GLN A 99 2.16 -12.49 11.76
C GLN A 99 2.78 -12.58 10.38
N HIS A 100 3.53 -13.66 10.14
CA HIS A 100 4.07 -13.97 8.83
C HIS A 100 2.94 -14.15 7.81
N GLY A 101 3.08 -13.52 6.65
CA GLY A 101 2.09 -13.61 5.59
C GLY A 101 2.69 -13.31 4.23
N PHE A 102 2.15 -13.94 3.19
CA PHE A 102 2.52 -13.74 1.81
C PHE A 102 1.26 -13.45 1.00
N SER A 103 1.27 -12.35 0.23
CA SER A 103 0.13 -11.94 -0.58
C SER A 103 0.59 -11.72 -2.01
N VAL A 104 -0.06 -12.40 -2.96
CA VAL A 104 0.17 -12.23 -4.39
C VAL A 104 -0.99 -11.46 -4.99
N LYS A 105 -0.69 -10.37 -5.70
CA LYS A 105 -1.70 -9.60 -6.43
C LYS A 105 -1.58 -9.88 -7.92
N TYR A 106 -2.55 -10.62 -8.46
CA TYR A 106 -2.67 -10.86 -9.89
C TYR A 106 -3.35 -9.69 -10.60
N HIS A 107 -3.01 -9.47 -11.87
CA HIS A 107 -3.71 -8.49 -12.71
C HIS A 107 -5.10 -9.02 -13.08
N GLY A 108 -6.12 -8.20 -12.83
CA GLY A 108 -7.49 -8.50 -13.24
C GLY A 108 -7.70 -8.43 -14.76
N ARG A 109 -8.78 -9.04 -15.24
CA ARG A 109 -9.13 -9.15 -16.66
C ARG A 109 -9.10 -7.82 -17.42
N ASN A 110 -9.54 -6.72 -16.79
CA ASN A 110 -9.56 -5.39 -17.41
C ASN A 110 -8.15 -4.88 -17.74
N ARG A 111 -7.21 -4.99 -16.79
CA ARG A 111 -5.82 -4.56 -17.00
C ARG A 111 -5.12 -5.42 -18.06
N LEU A 112 -5.41 -6.73 -18.10
CA LEU A 112 -4.90 -7.60 -19.16
C LEU A 112 -5.43 -7.20 -20.54
N ASN A 113 -6.72 -6.84 -20.62
CA ASN A 113 -7.32 -6.36 -21.86
C ASN A 113 -6.72 -5.02 -22.32
N GLU A 114 -6.46 -4.08 -21.40
CA GLU A 114 -5.78 -2.82 -21.72
C GLU A 114 -4.37 -3.06 -22.28
N ILE A 115 -3.59 -3.94 -21.63
CA ILE A 115 -2.26 -4.33 -22.09
C ILE A 115 -2.35 -4.99 -23.48
N ARG A 116 -3.30 -5.92 -23.68
CA ARG A 116 -3.54 -6.56 -24.98
C ARG A 116 -3.83 -5.53 -26.07
N LEU A 117 -4.75 -4.61 -25.82
CA LEU A 117 -5.14 -3.58 -26.80
C LEU A 117 -3.98 -2.64 -27.13
N ALA A 118 -3.18 -2.26 -26.14
CA ALA A 118 -1.99 -1.44 -26.34
C ALA A 118 -0.93 -2.17 -27.20
N LEU A 119 -0.66 -3.44 -26.91
CA LEU A 119 0.25 -4.29 -27.69
C LEU A 119 -0.26 -4.51 -29.13
N GLU A 120 -1.54 -4.80 -29.30
CA GLU A 120 -2.16 -4.96 -30.63
C GLU A 120 -2.03 -3.67 -31.47
N SER A 121 -2.20 -2.52 -30.83
CA SER A 121 -2.08 -1.21 -31.49
C SER A 121 -0.64 -0.92 -31.90
N ASP A 122 0.34 -1.23 -31.04
CA ASP A 122 1.76 -1.08 -31.36
C ASP A 122 2.23 -2.05 -32.47
N LEU A 123 1.77 -3.31 -32.43
CA LEU A 123 2.06 -4.31 -33.46
C LEU A 123 1.44 -3.98 -34.82
N LYS A 124 0.21 -3.44 -34.83
CA LYS A 124 -0.45 -2.91 -36.04
C LYS A 124 0.32 -1.71 -36.60
N ARG A 125 0.76 -0.79 -35.74
CA ARG A 125 1.59 0.37 -36.13
C ARG A 125 2.93 -0.07 -36.74
N LYS A 126 3.53 -1.16 -36.23
CA LYS A 126 4.78 -1.75 -36.73
C LYS A 126 4.60 -2.71 -37.92
N LYS A 127 3.39 -2.83 -38.49
CA LYS A 127 3.03 -3.69 -39.64
C LYS A 127 3.50 -5.15 -39.52
N LYS A 128 3.61 -5.70 -38.30
CA LYS A 128 4.28 -7.00 -38.09
C LYS A 128 3.41 -8.23 -37.87
N ILE A 129 2.08 -8.15 -37.69
CA ILE A 129 1.27 -9.38 -37.60
C ILE A 129 -0.14 -9.23 -38.20
N GLY A 130 -0.47 -10.18 -39.08
CA GLY A 130 -1.85 -10.55 -39.44
C GLY A 130 -2.60 -11.12 -38.23
N VAL A 131 -3.91 -10.93 -38.24
CA VAL A 131 -4.84 -11.17 -37.12
C VAL A 131 -4.63 -12.54 -36.45
N PHE A 132 -4.11 -12.56 -35.22
CA PHE A 132 -4.22 -13.74 -34.34
C PHE A 132 -5.64 -13.75 -33.74
N ARG A 133 -6.52 -14.62 -34.27
CA ARG A 133 -7.81 -14.91 -33.64
C ARG A 133 -7.58 -15.93 -32.53
N ALA A 134 -7.69 -15.51 -31.28
CA ALA A 134 -7.87 -16.44 -30.17
C ALA A 134 -9.34 -16.87 -30.15
N SER A 135 -9.63 -18.11 -30.55
CA SER A 135 -10.92 -18.74 -30.24
C SER A 135 -10.84 -19.31 -28.83
N CYS A 136 -11.62 -18.77 -27.90
CA CYS A 136 -11.94 -19.49 -26.66
C CYS A 136 -13.10 -20.44 -26.97
N GLY A 137 -12.84 -21.74 -26.87
CA GLY A 137 -13.83 -22.78 -26.64
C GLY A 137 -13.69 -23.27 -25.20
#